data_AF-A0A0W8DSI8-F1
#
_entry.id   AF-A0A0W8DSI8-F1
#
_cell.length_a   1.000
_cell.length_b   1.000
_cell.length_c   1.000
_cell.angle_alpha   90.00
_cell.angle_beta   90.00
_cell.angle_gamma   90.00
#
_symmetry.space_group_name_H-M   'P 1'
#
loop_
_entity.id
_entity.type
_entity.pdbx_description
1 polymer ?
#
loop_
_entity_poly.entity_id
_entity_poly.type
_entity_poly.pdbx_seq_one_letter_code
_entity_poly.pdbx_strand_id
1 'polypeptide(L)'
;MALLATLLAMCGLLGFTWWLLTHYKDAKVPTVVHAAVFSTWVLGFLGLILLPMDLATNGLVASSQSAGNVAEEKASFREYLAVWRLLYWATFLMSWVGLPFLVEFRQNGEFELDKRILSSFRHLVFHWTVLAGGLFIVALYLILVDHLSLYGVLGLAMAASNTYGLLWVIALLGYGLVEIPRGFWIRRLDGAQLQILHFEAVQLQNERMEARFEYDDVVADVHDAYQRMVQAESDAIILTSEMQYVKTCLLQVVAAIEKSKPAFRRLDTSNDTKRGSKSVSFSDSKMKRGVSNIGRASRKAPTLTETIELHRRVRIAQLELRRCDQAFLELCINVDILQDRSAQRALPAGSLYPETSALNRLHNIFLNMRHQLRQWVTSPVAIVCAVVTGFYLFVWFGASLQWDGVDHRYLYSAS
;
A
#
# COMPACT_ATOMS: atom_id res chain seq x y z
N MET A 1 -22.38 -16.28 27.84
CA MET A 1 -21.85 -14.90 27.84
C MET A 1 -20.54 -14.77 27.07
N ALA A 2 -19.50 -15.58 27.36
CA ALA A 2 -18.21 -15.52 26.64
C ALA A 2 -18.36 -15.70 25.11
N LEU A 3 -19.05 -16.75 24.64
CA LEU A 3 -19.27 -16.97 23.20
C LEU A 3 -20.02 -15.82 22.49
N LEU A 4 -20.94 -15.15 23.19
CA LEU A 4 -21.66 -14.02 22.61
C LEU A 4 -20.75 -12.78 22.51
N ALA A 5 -19.88 -12.57 23.51
CA ALA A 5 -18.88 -11.51 23.48
C ALA A 5 -17.83 -11.75 22.37
N THR A 6 -17.38 -12.99 22.17
CA THR A 6 -16.43 -13.32 21.09
C THR A 6 -17.07 -13.17 19.72
N LEU A 7 -18.32 -13.61 19.53
CA LEU A 7 -19.06 -13.39 18.29
C LEU A 7 -19.26 -11.90 18.00
N LEU A 8 -19.62 -11.10 19.00
CA LEU A 8 -19.78 -9.65 18.83
C LEU A 8 -18.45 -8.97 18.51
N ALA A 9 -17.35 -9.38 19.15
CA ALA A 9 -16.01 -8.90 18.83
C ALA A 9 -15.59 -9.26 17.40
N MET A 10 -15.88 -10.48 16.95
CA MET A 10 -15.61 -10.93 15.58
C MET A 10 -16.44 -10.17 14.54
N CYS A 11 -17.75 -9.98 14.78
CA CYS A 11 -18.60 -9.16 13.92
C CYS A 11 -18.14 -7.70 13.87
N GLY A 12 -17.76 -7.14 15.03
CA GLY A 12 -17.18 -5.80 15.12
C GLY A 12 -15.88 -5.68 14.33
N LEU A 13 -15.01 -6.68 14.41
CA LEU A 13 -13.77 -6.73 13.63
C LEU A 13 -14.05 -6.77 12.12
N LEU A 14 -14.93 -7.67 11.68
CA LEU A 14 -15.28 -7.79 10.25
C LEU A 14 -15.93 -6.51 9.72
N GLY A 15 -16.80 -5.87 10.51
CA GLY A 15 -17.39 -4.58 10.17
C GLY A 15 -16.35 -3.46 10.09
N PHE A 16 -15.41 -3.42 11.05
CA PHE A 16 -14.33 -2.45 11.10
C PHE A 16 -13.35 -2.60 9.93
N THR A 17 -12.93 -3.83 9.61
CA THR A 17 -12.05 -4.09 8.46
C THR A 17 -12.74 -3.75 7.14
N TRP A 18 -14.03 -4.07 7.01
CA TRP A 18 -14.81 -3.69 5.84
C TRP A 18 -14.91 -2.17 5.70
N TRP A 19 -15.18 -1.45 6.80
CA TRP A 19 -15.23 0.00 6.82
C TRP A 19 -13.88 0.63 6.43
N LEU A 20 -12.77 0.17 7.01
CA LEU A 20 -11.45 0.66 6.65
C LEU A 20 -11.15 0.42 5.17
N LEU A 21 -11.40 -0.78 4.68
CA LEU A 21 -11.07 -1.13 3.29
C LEU A 21 -11.95 -0.35 2.31
N THR A 22 -13.22 -0.15 2.63
CA THR A 22 -14.11 0.69 1.81
C THR A 22 -13.74 2.18 1.85
N HIS A 23 -13.12 2.63 2.93
CA HIS A 23 -12.62 4.01 3.06
C HIS A 23 -11.35 4.26 2.26
N TYR A 24 -10.40 3.32 2.25
CA TYR A 24 -9.10 3.47 1.60
C TYR A 24 -9.00 2.90 0.18
N LYS A 25 -9.99 2.14 -0.30
CA LYS A 25 -9.97 1.59 -1.67
C LYS A 25 -10.17 2.68 -2.72
N ASP A 26 -9.45 2.54 -3.83
CA ASP A 26 -9.76 3.25 -5.09
C ASP A 26 -11.14 2.78 -5.62
N ALA A 27 -11.83 3.67 -6.32
CA ALA A 27 -13.12 3.41 -6.96
C ALA A 27 -13.08 2.25 -7.97
N LYS A 28 -11.92 1.91 -8.55
CA LYS A 28 -11.79 0.88 -9.59
C LYS A 28 -10.94 -0.34 -9.19
N VAL A 29 -11.07 -0.81 -7.95
CA VAL A 29 -10.39 -2.02 -7.48
C VAL A 29 -11.16 -3.30 -7.86
N PRO A 30 -10.52 -4.32 -8.45
CA PRO A 30 -11.14 -5.63 -8.71
C PRO A 30 -11.57 -6.32 -7.41
N THR A 31 -12.70 -7.03 -7.46
CA THR A 31 -13.25 -7.77 -6.30
C THR A 31 -12.28 -8.80 -5.73
N VAL A 32 -11.48 -9.46 -6.58
CA VAL A 32 -10.46 -10.44 -6.15
C VAL A 32 -9.39 -9.77 -5.26
N VAL A 33 -8.92 -8.58 -5.64
CA VAL A 33 -7.93 -7.84 -4.84
C VAL A 33 -8.54 -7.38 -3.54
N HIS A 34 -9.78 -6.89 -3.59
CA HIS A 34 -10.53 -6.48 -2.41
C HIS A 34 -10.71 -7.64 -1.41
N ALA A 35 -11.11 -8.83 -1.88
CA ALA A 35 -11.27 -10.01 -1.03
C ALA A 35 -9.94 -10.49 -0.43
N ALA A 36 -8.87 -10.49 -1.22
CA ALA A 36 -7.55 -10.88 -0.73
C ALA A 36 -7.06 -9.93 0.37
N VAL A 37 -7.08 -8.62 0.15
CA VAL A 37 -6.68 -7.62 1.16
C VAL A 37 -7.57 -7.71 2.39
N PHE A 38 -8.89 -7.82 2.23
CA PHE A 38 -9.81 -8.01 3.35
C PHE A 38 -9.43 -9.23 4.20
N SER A 39 -9.20 -10.38 3.57
CA SER A 39 -8.82 -11.59 4.30
C SER A 39 -7.48 -11.45 5.02
N THR A 40 -6.48 -10.80 4.40
CA THR A 40 -5.18 -10.56 5.04
C THR A 40 -5.30 -9.67 6.27
N TRP A 41 -6.12 -8.62 6.21
CA TRP A 41 -6.33 -7.70 7.33
C TRP A 41 -7.12 -8.36 8.45
N VAL A 42 -8.14 -9.15 8.12
CA VAL A 42 -8.90 -9.92 9.12
C VAL A 42 -7.97 -10.90 9.85
N LEU A 43 -7.11 -11.62 9.13
CA LEU A 43 -6.12 -12.51 9.74
C LEU A 43 -5.13 -11.72 10.62
N GLY A 44 -4.65 -10.56 10.16
CA GLY A 44 -3.76 -9.71 10.94
C GLY A 44 -4.40 -9.18 12.24
N PHE A 45 -5.63 -8.69 12.16
CA PHE A 45 -6.32 -8.14 13.33
C PHE A 45 -6.93 -9.21 14.25
N LEU A 46 -7.08 -10.46 13.79
CA LEU A 46 -7.57 -11.55 14.63
C LEU A 46 -6.73 -11.73 15.90
N GLY A 47 -5.41 -11.48 15.79
CA GLY A 47 -4.49 -11.49 16.94
C GLY A 47 -4.88 -10.50 18.05
N LEU A 48 -5.49 -9.36 17.70
CA LEU A 48 -5.93 -8.36 18.69
C LEU A 48 -7.09 -8.85 19.56
N ILE A 49 -7.91 -9.77 19.03
CA ILE A 49 -9.01 -10.40 19.77
C ILE A 49 -8.50 -11.65 20.49
N LEU A 50 -7.65 -12.42 19.83
CA LEU A 50 -7.17 -13.71 20.32
C LEU A 50 -6.22 -13.54 21.53
N LEU A 51 -5.34 -12.54 21.52
CA LEU A 51 -4.32 -12.38 22.57
C LEU A 51 -4.91 -12.03 23.95
N PRO A 52 -5.84 -11.06 24.10
CA PRO A 52 -6.49 -10.80 25.39
C PRO A 52 -7.32 -12.00 25.87
N MET A 53 -7.94 -12.73 24.93
CA MET A 53 -8.74 -13.90 25.23
C MET A 53 -7.87 -15.04 25.77
N ASP A 54 -6.75 -15.32 25.12
CA ASP A 54 -5.77 -16.32 25.55
C ASP A 54 -5.14 -15.96 26.90
N LEU A 55 -4.84 -14.68 27.13
CA LEU A 55 -4.33 -14.22 28.43
C LEU A 55 -5.39 -14.35 29.53
N ALA A 56 -6.64 -14.01 29.24
CA ALA A 56 -7.74 -14.13 30.20
C ALA A 56 -8.03 -15.59 30.55
N THR A 57 -8.02 -16.51 29.58
CA THR A 57 -8.24 -17.93 29.85
C THR A 57 -7.10 -18.53 30.66
N ASN A 58 -5.84 -18.26 30.30
CA ASN A 58 -4.69 -18.75 31.06
C ASN A 58 -4.61 -18.11 32.47
N GLY A 59 -4.96 -16.82 32.61
CA GLY A 59 -5.01 -16.12 33.89
C GLY A 59 -6.11 -16.64 34.82
N LEU A 60 -7.30 -16.95 34.28
CA LEU A 60 -8.39 -17.57 35.03
C LEU A 60 -8.06 -19.01 35.45
N VAL A 61 -7.41 -19.78 34.57
CA VAL A 61 -6.95 -21.15 34.86
C VAL A 61 -5.92 -21.17 35.98
N ALA A 62 -4.98 -20.23 36.01
CA ALA A 62 -4.01 -20.09 37.10
C ALA A 62 -4.70 -19.83 38.45
N SER A 63 -5.83 -19.13 38.46
CA SER A 63 -6.61 -18.87 39.68
C SER A 63 -7.51 -20.04 40.11
N SER A 64 -7.85 -20.95 39.19
CA SER A 64 -8.73 -22.12 39.45
C SER A 64 -7.98 -23.41 39.79
N GLN A 65 -6.65 -23.41 39.89
CA GLN A 65 -5.83 -24.56 40.32
C GLN A 65 -6.22 -25.13 41.70
N SER A 66 -7.10 -24.45 42.46
CA SER A 66 -7.67 -24.93 43.71
C SER A 66 -8.88 -25.88 43.55
N ALA A 67 -9.48 -26.01 42.36
CA ALA A 67 -10.65 -26.85 42.12
C ALA A 67 -10.41 -27.78 40.90
N GLY A 68 -10.07 -29.03 41.19
CA GLY A 68 -9.56 -29.99 40.20
C GLY A 68 -10.55 -30.30 39.06
N ASN A 69 -10.11 -30.04 37.82
CA ASN A 69 -10.52 -30.75 36.60
C ASN A 69 -9.45 -30.55 35.50
N VAL A 70 -8.33 -31.28 35.63
CA VAL A 70 -7.15 -31.21 34.73
C VAL A 70 -7.47 -31.56 33.26
N ALA A 71 -8.57 -32.27 33.00
CA ALA A 71 -8.94 -32.70 31.64
C ALA A 71 -9.57 -31.57 30.79
N GLU A 72 -10.42 -30.72 31.38
CA GLU A 72 -11.05 -29.59 30.68
C GLU A 72 -10.04 -28.47 30.38
N GLU A 73 -9.05 -28.30 31.26
CA GLU A 73 -7.94 -27.36 31.10
C GLU A 73 -7.07 -27.71 29.87
N LYS A 74 -6.71 -28.99 29.72
CA LYS A 74 -5.92 -29.48 28.58
C LYS A 74 -6.66 -29.39 27.25
N ALA A 75 -7.99 -29.59 27.26
CA ALA A 75 -8.81 -29.46 26.06
C ALA A 75 -8.83 -28.00 25.57
N SER A 76 -9.08 -27.06 26.49
CA SER A 76 -9.13 -25.62 26.18
C SER A 76 -7.78 -25.11 25.64
N PHE A 77 -6.67 -25.47 26.29
CA PHE A 77 -5.33 -25.09 25.83
C PHE A 77 -5.02 -25.62 24.41
N ARG A 78 -5.43 -26.86 24.11
CA ARG A 78 -5.23 -27.47 22.79
C ARG A 78 -6.02 -26.76 21.69
N GLU A 79 -7.22 -26.27 22.00
CA GLU A 79 -8.04 -25.49 21.06
C GLU A 79 -7.39 -24.14 20.73
N TYR A 80 -6.94 -23.38 21.74
CA TYR A 80 -6.23 -22.11 21.51
C TYR A 80 -4.94 -22.29 20.73
N LEU A 81 -4.15 -23.32 21.05
CA LEU A 81 -2.97 -23.67 20.27
C LEU A 81 -3.31 -24.02 18.81
N ALA A 82 -4.42 -24.72 18.57
CA ALA A 82 -4.86 -25.03 17.22
C ALA A 82 -5.26 -23.77 16.45
N VAL A 83 -5.95 -22.80 17.10
CA VAL A 83 -6.31 -21.51 16.50
C VAL A 83 -5.06 -20.67 16.21
N TRP A 84 -4.12 -20.57 17.15
CA TRP A 84 -2.85 -19.87 16.93
C TRP A 84 -2.04 -20.49 15.80
N ARG A 85 -1.98 -21.83 15.75
CA ARG A 85 -1.30 -22.55 14.66
C ARG A 85 -2.00 -22.30 13.32
N LEU A 86 -3.33 -22.34 13.28
CA LEU A 86 -4.10 -22.04 12.08
C LEU A 86 -3.84 -20.61 11.61
N LEU A 87 -3.86 -19.64 12.52
CA LEU A 87 -3.61 -18.24 12.23
C LEU A 87 -2.20 -18.02 11.69
N TYR A 88 -1.21 -18.64 12.32
CA TYR A 88 0.18 -18.63 11.86
C TYR A 88 0.30 -19.19 10.44
N TRP A 89 -0.21 -20.39 10.17
CA TRP A 89 -0.09 -21.00 8.84
C TRP A 89 -0.90 -20.25 7.78
N ALA A 90 -2.08 -19.73 8.12
CA ALA A 90 -2.89 -18.93 7.21
C ALA A 90 -2.20 -17.62 6.83
N THR A 91 -1.67 -16.88 7.82
CA THR A 91 -0.93 -15.63 7.58
C THR A 91 0.37 -15.91 6.82
N PHE A 92 1.08 -16.99 7.15
CA PHE A 92 2.28 -17.41 6.43
C PHE A 92 1.97 -17.73 4.96
N LEU A 93 0.97 -18.58 4.68
CA LEU A 93 0.60 -18.93 3.31
C LEU A 93 0.14 -17.70 2.52
N MET A 94 -0.63 -16.82 3.15
CA MET A 94 -1.10 -15.60 2.50
C MET A 94 0.04 -14.62 2.20
N SER A 95 1.04 -14.52 3.09
CA SER A 95 2.18 -13.62 2.91
C SER A 95 3.19 -14.14 1.88
N TRP A 96 3.45 -15.44 1.86
CA TRP A 96 4.45 -16.03 0.98
C TRP A 96 3.90 -16.40 -0.39
N VAL A 97 2.64 -16.84 -0.46
CA VAL A 97 2.00 -17.32 -1.70
C VAL A 97 0.93 -16.35 -2.17
N GLY A 98 -0.07 -16.07 -1.33
CA GLY A 98 -1.29 -15.36 -1.73
C GLY A 98 -1.04 -13.96 -2.28
N LEU A 99 -0.37 -13.12 -1.49
CA LEU A 99 -0.07 -11.72 -1.84
C LEU A 99 0.91 -11.62 -3.03
N PRO A 100 2.07 -12.29 -3.04
CA PRO A 100 2.99 -12.23 -4.18
C PRO A 100 2.36 -12.74 -5.47
N PHE A 101 1.61 -13.84 -5.41
CA PHE A 101 0.86 -14.35 -6.56
C PHE A 101 -0.13 -13.32 -7.09
N LEU A 102 -0.88 -12.65 -6.20
CA LEU A 102 -1.85 -11.64 -6.61
C LEU A 102 -1.17 -10.46 -7.30
N VAL A 103 -0.02 -10.01 -6.80
CA VAL A 103 0.78 -8.94 -7.42
C VAL A 103 1.22 -9.34 -8.83
N GLU A 104 1.86 -10.51 -8.98
CA GLU A 104 2.29 -11.05 -10.28
C GLU A 104 1.11 -11.25 -11.24
N PHE A 105 0.01 -11.82 -10.74
CA PHE A 105 -1.20 -12.03 -11.52
C PHE A 105 -1.76 -10.70 -12.03
N ARG A 106 -1.81 -9.66 -11.20
CA ARG A 106 -2.30 -8.35 -11.59
C ARG A 106 -1.40 -7.66 -12.59
N GLN A 107 -0.08 -7.77 -12.41
CA GLN A 107 0.89 -7.19 -13.32
C GLN A 107 0.97 -7.92 -14.66
N ASN A 108 0.65 -9.22 -14.73
CA ASN A 108 0.77 -10.00 -15.96
C ASN A 108 -0.08 -9.46 -17.13
N GLY A 109 0.60 -9.35 -18.29
CA GLY A 109 0.06 -8.89 -19.58
C GLY A 109 -0.50 -10.01 -20.47
N GLU A 110 -0.57 -11.24 -19.97
CA GLU A 110 -1.15 -12.37 -20.72
C GLU A 110 -2.66 -12.14 -20.97
N PHE A 111 -3.11 -12.47 -22.19
CA PHE A 111 -4.50 -12.31 -22.62
C PHE A 111 -5.38 -13.49 -22.17
N GLU A 112 -4.82 -14.70 -22.13
CA GLU A 112 -5.50 -15.93 -21.72
C GLU A 112 -5.37 -16.16 -20.21
N LEU A 113 -6.47 -16.52 -19.54
CA LEU A 113 -6.46 -16.68 -18.07
C LEU A 113 -5.59 -17.85 -17.61
N ASP A 114 -5.63 -18.97 -18.31
CA ASP A 114 -4.86 -20.17 -17.94
C ASP A 114 -3.34 -19.91 -18.06
N LYS A 115 -2.93 -19.29 -19.18
CA LYS A 115 -1.54 -18.92 -19.41
C LYS A 115 -1.08 -17.86 -18.40
N ARG A 116 -1.97 -16.92 -18.04
CA ARG A 116 -1.70 -15.90 -17.03
C ARG A 116 -1.46 -16.51 -15.66
N ILE A 117 -2.28 -17.45 -15.21
CA ILE A 117 -2.11 -18.12 -13.92
C ILE A 117 -0.78 -18.90 -13.89
N LEU A 118 -0.52 -19.69 -14.93
CA LEU A 118 0.70 -20.48 -15.02
C LEU A 118 1.97 -19.61 -15.08
N SER A 119 1.93 -18.52 -15.87
CA SER A 119 3.04 -17.57 -15.96
C SER A 119 3.30 -16.86 -14.63
N SER A 120 2.23 -16.43 -13.93
CA SER A 120 2.33 -15.82 -12.60
C SER A 120 2.98 -16.78 -11.60
N PHE A 121 2.57 -18.05 -11.61
CA PHE A 121 3.14 -19.06 -10.72
C PHE A 121 4.61 -19.35 -11.04
N ARG A 122 4.98 -19.38 -12.32
CA ARG A 122 6.38 -19.55 -12.74
C ARG A 122 7.27 -18.41 -12.24
N HIS A 123 6.79 -17.17 -12.32
CA HIS A 123 7.52 -16.01 -11.80
C HIS A 123 7.67 -16.07 -10.27
N LEU A 124 6.62 -16.49 -9.57
CA LEU A 124 6.65 -16.69 -8.12
C LEU A 124 7.66 -17.77 -7.72
N VAL A 125 7.65 -18.92 -8.39
CA VAL A 125 8.62 -20.01 -8.14
C VAL A 125 10.04 -19.54 -8.43
N PHE A 126 10.27 -18.80 -9.51
CA PHE A 126 11.59 -18.22 -9.79
C PHE A 126 12.05 -17.27 -8.68
N HIS A 127 11.17 -16.43 -8.16
CA HIS A 127 11.50 -15.57 -7.03
C HIS A 127 11.87 -16.38 -5.78
N TRP A 128 11.12 -17.45 -5.47
CA TRP A 128 11.44 -18.34 -4.37
C TRP A 128 12.74 -19.12 -4.56
N THR A 129 13.07 -19.57 -5.77
CA THR A 129 14.33 -20.28 -6.02
C THR A 129 15.53 -19.37 -5.83
N VAL A 130 15.43 -18.10 -6.24
CA VAL A 130 16.48 -17.09 -6.00
C VAL A 130 16.66 -16.85 -4.51
N LEU A 131 15.57 -16.64 -3.76
CA LEU A 131 15.61 -16.44 -2.30
C LEU A 131 16.17 -17.68 -1.59
N ALA A 132 15.69 -18.87 -1.94
CA ALA A 132 16.15 -20.12 -1.36
C ALA A 132 17.62 -20.39 -1.68
N GLY A 133 18.08 -20.06 -2.89
CA GLY A 133 19.48 -20.13 -3.28
C GLY A 133 20.36 -19.22 -2.43
N GLY A 134 19.94 -17.96 -2.22
CA GLY A 134 20.64 -17.03 -1.33
C GLY A 134 20.72 -17.53 0.11
N LEU A 135 19.60 -18.00 0.66
CA LEU A 135 19.56 -18.58 2.01
C LEU A 135 20.46 -19.83 2.14
N PHE A 136 20.46 -20.68 1.11
CA PHE A 136 21.30 -21.87 1.07
C PHE A 136 22.80 -21.53 1.10
N ILE A 137 23.22 -20.51 0.34
CA ILE A 137 24.61 -20.04 0.34
C ILE A 137 25.01 -19.53 1.73
N VAL A 138 24.15 -18.73 2.38
CA VAL A 138 24.40 -18.24 3.74
C VAL A 138 24.47 -19.39 4.74
N ALA A 139 23.53 -20.34 4.66
CA ALA A 139 23.54 -21.51 5.53
C ALA A 139 24.82 -22.35 5.35
N LEU A 140 25.24 -22.58 4.11
CA LEU A 140 26.46 -23.32 3.79
C LEU A 140 27.72 -22.60 4.30
N TYR A 141 27.77 -21.28 4.20
CA TYR A 141 28.84 -20.48 4.78
C TYR A 141 28.94 -20.67 6.30
N LEU A 142 27.82 -20.57 7.02
CA LEU A 142 27.80 -20.74 8.48
C LEU A 142 28.20 -22.16 8.94
N ILE A 143 27.84 -23.18 8.17
CA ILE A 143 28.21 -24.57 8.48
C ILE A 143 29.71 -24.81 8.25
N LEU A 144 30.27 -24.26 7.17
CA LEU A 144 31.67 -24.50 6.81
C LEU A 144 32.66 -23.65 7.61
N VAL A 145 32.29 -22.41 7.96
CA VAL A 145 33.18 -21.46 8.64
C VAL A 145 33.01 -21.51 10.15
N ASP A 146 31.76 -21.50 10.63
CA ASP A 146 31.46 -21.43 12.07
C ASP A 146 31.16 -22.80 12.71
N HIS A 147 31.26 -23.90 11.93
CA HIS A 147 30.94 -25.27 12.36
C HIS A 147 29.54 -25.41 13.01
N LEU A 148 28.60 -24.56 12.59
CA LEU A 148 27.24 -24.57 13.13
C LEU A 148 26.51 -25.84 12.70
N SER A 149 25.89 -26.51 13.68
CA SER A 149 24.99 -27.63 13.40
C SER A 149 23.74 -27.15 12.65
N LEU A 150 23.09 -28.05 11.89
CA LEU A 150 21.83 -27.73 11.19
C LEU A 150 20.75 -27.21 12.14
N TYR A 151 20.69 -27.73 13.37
CA TYR A 151 19.79 -27.24 14.40
C TYR A 151 20.15 -25.82 14.86
N GLY A 152 21.45 -25.50 14.94
CA GLY A 152 21.93 -24.15 15.23
C GLY A 152 21.54 -23.15 14.14
N VAL A 153 21.66 -23.53 12.86
CA VAL A 153 21.25 -22.68 11.73
C VAL A 153 19.74 -22.41 11.74
N LEU A 154 18.93 -23.43 12.03
CA LEU A 154 17.47 -23.26 12.17
C LEU A 154 17.11 -22.37 13.36
N GLY A 155 17.80 -22.56 14.50
CA GLY A 155 17.63 -21.71 15.68
C GLY A 155 17.99 -20.25 15.40
N LEU A 156 19.09 -20.01 14.69
CA LEU A 156 19.50 -18.68 14.25
C LEU A 156 18.49 -18.07 13.29
N ALA A 157 17.99 -18.83 12.32
CA ALA A 157 16.97 -18.35 11.39
C ALA A 157 15.67 -17.98 12.10
N MET A 158 15.27 -18.76 13.11
CA MET A 158 14.10 -18.44 13.94
C MET A 158 14.31 -17.17 14.76
N ALA A 159 15.48 -17.00 15.38
CA ALA A 159 15.83 -15.80 16.12
C ALA A 159 15.93 -14.56 15.19
N ALA A 160 16.52 -14.70 14.00
CA ALA A 160 16.62 -13.66 12.99
C ALA A 160 15.23 -13.22 12.48
N SER A 161 14.32 -14.18 12.24
CA SER A 161 12.94 -13.87 11.86
C SER A 161 12.20 -13.09 12.96
N ASN A 162 12.37 -13.49 14.22
CA ASN A 162 11.78 -12.80 15.35
C ASN A 162 12.33 -11.37 15.51
N THR A 163 13.64 -11.20 15.44
CA THR A 163 14.29 -9.88 15.53
C THR A 163 13.90 -8.97 14.37
N TYR A 164 13.76 -9.49 13.15
CA TYR A 164 13.23 -8.75 12.01
C TYR A 164 11.80 -8.25 12.26
N GLY A 165 10.92 -9.12 12.75
CA GLY A 165 9.55 -8.73 13.11
C GLY A 165 9.50 -7.68 14.21
N LEU A 166 10.31 -7.85 15.26
CA LEU A 166 10.41 -6.91 16.37
C LEU A 166 10.96 -5.54 15.91
N LEU A 167 11.95 -5.54 15.01
CA LEU A 167 12.49 -4.33 14.41
C LEU A 167 11.41 -3.55 13.66
N TRP A 168 10.57 -4.24 12.87
CA TRP A 168 9.43 -3.62 12.20
C TRP A 168 8.41 -3.05 13.19
N VAL A 169 8.07 -3.80 14.25
CA VAL A 169 7.15 -3.32 15.29
C VAL A 169 7.71 -2.07 15.96
N ILE A 170 8.98 -2.05 16.34
CA ILE A 170 9.63 -0.89 16.98
C ILE A 170 9.63 0.31 16.02
N ALA A 171 10.01 0.11 14.76
CA ALA A 171 10.07 1.19 13.77
C ALA A 171 8.68 1.79 13.50
N LEU A 172 7.67 0.95 13.27
CA LEU A 172 6.29 1.38 13.00
C LEU A 172 5.63 1.99 14.22
N LEU A 173 5.84 1.41 15.41
CA LEU A 173 5.32 1.96 16.66
C LEU A 173 5.96 3.30 16.97
N GLY A 174 7.29 3.42 16.82
CA GLY A 174 8.01 4.67 17.03
C GLY A 174 7.51 5.80 16.13
N TYR A 175 7.32 5.51 14.84
CA TYR A 175 6.73 6.46 13.91
C TYR A 175 5.28 6.82 14.29
N GLY A 176 4.44 5.81 14.57
CA GLY A 176 3.06 6.01 14.97
C GLY A 176 2.89 6.85 16.24
N LEU A 177 3.80 6.69 17.19
CA LEU A 177 3.79 7.42 18.47
C LEU A 177 3.95 8.93 18.30
N VAL A 178 4.74 9.34 17.30
CA VAL A 178 5.09 10.74 17.06
C VAL A 178 4.20 11.35 15.99
N GLU A 179 4.03 10.67 14.86
CA GLU A 179 3.35 11.23 13.71
C GLU A 179 1.83 11.30 13.89
N ILE A 180 1.21 10.37 14.64
CA ILE A 180 -0.24 10.40 14.87
C ILE A 180 -0.63 11.63 15.72
N PRO A 181 -0.02 11.89 16.90
CA PRO A 181 -0.33 13.10 17.67
C PRO A 181 0.02 14.39 16.92
N ARG A 182 1.19 14.43 16.26
CA ARG A 182 1.62 15.57 15.45
C ARG A 182 0.63 15.86 14.32
N GLY A 183 0.18 14.82 13.61
CA GLY A 183 -0.81 14.93 12.56
C GLY A 183 -2.15 15.48 13.06
N PHE A 184 -2.61 15.06 14.23
CA PHE A 184 -3.81 15.64 14.85
C PHE A 184 -3.64 17.10 15.24
N TRP A 185 -2.46 17.48 15.72
CA TRP A 185 -2.13 18.87 16.06
C TRP A 185 -2.13 19.77 14.82
N ILE A 186 -1.42 19.38 13.76
CA ILE A 186 -1.33 20.15 12.51
C ILE A 186 -2.69 20.28 11.85
N ARG A 187 -3.53 19.24 11.86
CA ARG A 187 -4.90 19.27 11.33
C ARG A 187 -5.83 20.27 12.04
N ARG A 188 -5.43 20.83 13.19
CA ARG A 188 -6.16 21.94 13.82
C ARG A 188 -5.77 23.30 13.28
N LEU A 189 -4.52 23.48 12.85
CA LEU A 189 -4.01 24.75 12.38
C LEU A 189 -4.19 24.80 10.85
N ASP A 190 -5.34 25.31 10.39
CA ASP A 190 -5.65 25.31 8.96
C ASP A 190 -4.58 26.03 8.11
N GLY A 191 -3.96 27.10 8.63
CA GLY A 191 -2.89 27.82 7.92
C GLY A 191 -1.61 26.99 7.73
N ALA A 192 -1.16 26.29 8.79
CA ALA A 192 0.01 25.42 8.72
C ALA A 192 -0.27 24.19 7.84
N GLN A 193 -1.49 23.63 7.95
CA GLN A 193 -1.93 22.53 7.09
C GLN A 193 -1.95 22.96 5.62
N LEU A 194 -2.48 24.15 5.30
CA LEU A 194 -2.53 24.66 3.92
C LEU A 194 -1.13 24.84 3.32
N GLN A 195 -0.16 25.33 4.10
CA GLN A 195 1.24 25.43 3.65
C GLN A 195 1.85 24.07 3.30
N ILE A 196 1.61 23.05 4.13
CA ILE A 196 2.08 21.68 3.87
C ILE A 196 1.43 21.12 2.61
N LEU A 197 0.11 21.27 2.44
CA LEU A 197 -0.57 20.80 1.22
C LEU A 197 -0.09 21.53 -0.03
N HIS A 198 0.21 22.83 0.02
CA HIS A 198 0.77 23.54 -1.13
C HIS A 198 2.16 23.04 -1.52
N PHE A 199 3.00 22.67 -0.54
CA PHE A 199 4.30 22.08 -0.81
C PHE A 199 4.16 20.67 -1.40
N GLU A 200 3.29 19.84 -0.81
CA GLU A 200 2.96 18.50 -1.30
C GLU A 200 2.37 18.52 -2.72
N ALA A 201 1.57 19.56 -3.05
CA ALA A 201 0.98 19.73 -4.38
C ALA A 201 2.04 19.79 -5.48
N VAL A 202 3.19 20.41 -5.22
CA VAL A 202 4.28 20.51 -6.20
C VAL A 202 4.91 19.14 -6.46
N GLN A 203 5.17 18.38 -5.39
CA GLN A 203 5.74 17.03 -5.50
C GLN A 203 4.78 16.09 -6.23
N LEU A 204 3.52 16.09 -5.81
CA LEU A 204 2.51 15.22 -6.39
C LEU A 204 2.19 15.58 -7.85
N GLN A 205 2.25 16.86 -8.20
CA GLN A 205 2.10 17.30 -9.59
C GLN A 205 3.29 16.83 -10.46
N ASN A 206 4.51 16.82 -9.92
CA ASN A 206 5.68 16.28 -10.62
C ASN A 206 5.55 14.77 -10.84
N GLU A 207 5.18 14.00 -9.81
CA GLU A 207 4.95 12.55 -9.91
C GLU A 207 3.86 12.23 -10.93
N ARG A 208 2.75 12.98 -10.88
CA ARG A 208 1.65 12.87 -11.84
C ARG A 208 2.09 13.18 -13.27
N MET A 209 2.95 14.18 -13.45
CA MET A 209 3.47 14.55 -14.77
C MET A 209 4.41 13.48 -15.31
N GLU A 210 5.30 12.93 -14.47
CA GLU A 210 6.17 11.80 -14.82
C GLU A 210 5.36 10.56 -15.23
N ALA A 211 4.35 10.18 -14.44
CA ALA A 211 3.46 9.07 -14.75
C ALA A 211 2.66 9.29 -16.06
N ARG A 212 2.33 10.55 -16.39
CA ARG A 212 1.69 10.90 -17.67
C ARG A 212 2.64 10.71 -18.84
N PHE A 213 3.88 11.18 -18.72
CA PHE A 213 4.88 10.99 -19.76
C PHE A 213 5.15 9.51 -20.00
N GLU A 214 5.35 8.73 -18.94
CA GLU A 214 5.54 7.27 -19.06
C GLU A 214 4.34 6.60 -19.75
N TYR A 215 3.11 7.02 -19.42
CA TYR A 215 1.92 6.50 -20.09
C TYR A 215 1.85 6.88 -21.58
N ASP A 216 2.11 8.14 -21.94
CA ASP A 216 2.08 8.57 -23.34
C ASP A 216 3.21 7.90 -24.15
N ASP A 217 4.40 7.68 -23.57
CA ASP A 217 5.51 6.93 -24.19
C ASP A 217 5.10 5.48 -24.48
N VAL A 218 4.51 4.79 -23.50
CA VAL A 218 4.02 3.41 -23.69
C VAL A 218 2.88 3.35 -24.71
N VAL A 219 2.01 4.37 -24.75
CA VAL A 219 0.96 4.46 -25.78
C VAL A 219 1.57 4.67 -27.17
N ALA A 220 2.62 5.47 -27.31
CA ALA A 220 3.33 5.64 -28.58
C ALA A 220 3.93 4.30 -29.05
N ASP A 221 4.59 3.54 -28.15
CA ASP A 221 5.13 2.22 -28.47
C ASP A 221 4.04 1.24 -28.99
N VAL A 222 2.82 1.30 -28.44
CA VAL A 222 1.66 0.51 -28.90
C VAL A 222 1.21 0.93 -30.29
N HIS A 223 1.15 2.22 -30.57
CA HIS A 223 0.78 2.72 -31.90
C HIS A 223 1.84 2.34 -32.93
N ASP A 224 3.12 2.43 -32.59
CA ASP A 224 4.23 2.00 -33.46
C ASP A 224 4.18 0.49 -33.73
N ALA A 225 3.90 -0.32 -32.71
CA ALA A 225 3.70 -1.77 -32.88
C ALA A 225 2.46 -2.08 -33.76
N TYR A 226 1.37 -1.33 -33.59
CA TYR A 226 0.19 -1.45 -34.45
C TYR A 226 0.48 -1.09 -35.91
N GLN A 227 1.20 0.01 -36.15
CA GLN A 227 1.59 0.43 -37.50
C GLN A 227 2.50 -0.61 -38.17
N ARG A 228 3.46 -1.18 -37.43
CA ARG A 228 4.30 -2.29 -37.93
C ARG A 228 3.46 -3.53 -38.28
N MET A 229 2.42 -3.82 -37.51
CA MET A 229 1.47 -4.90 -37.84
C MET A 229 0.72 -4.63 -39.15
N VAL A 230 0.20 -3.42 -39.33
CA VAL A 230 -0.55 -3.03 -40.55
C VAL A 230 0.36 -3.09 -41.79
N GLN A 231 1.61 -2.61 -41.67
CA GLN A 231 2.59 -2.71 -42.76
C GLN A 231 2.94 -4.16 -43.09
N ALA A 232 3.13 -5.01 -42.08
CA ALA A 232 3.39 -6.42 -42.30
C ALA A 232 2.20 -7.15 -42.95
N GLU A 233 0.97 -6.74 -42.66
CA GLU A 233 -0.24 -7.27 -43.29
C GLU A 233 -0.34 -6.84 -44.77
N SER A 234 0.01 -5.61 -45.11
CA SER A 234 0.03 -5.16 -46.52
C SER A 234 1.12 -5.83 -47.35
N ASP A 235 2.24 -6.21 -46.73
CA ASP A 235 3.35 -6.88 -47.39
C ASP A 235 3.14 -8.40 -47.54
N ALA A 236 2.24 -9.00 -46.74
CA ALA A 236 2.02 -10.45 -46.70
C ALA A 236 0.85 -10.89 -47.62
N ILE A 237 1.13 -11.81 -48.54
CA ILE A 237 0.13 -12.38 -49.47
C ILE A 237 -0.81 -13.39 -48.76
N ILE A 238 -0.33 -14.06 -47.71
CA ILE A 238 -1.12 -14.99 -46.87
C ILE A 238 -0.84 -14.63 -45.40
N LEU A 239 -1.89 -14.25 -44.68
CA LEU A 239 -1.81 -13.92 -43.26
C LEU A 239 -1.80 -15.23 -42.44
N THR A 240 -0.73 -15.49 -41.71
CA THR A 240 -0.62 -16.67 -40.85
C THR A 240 -1.57 -16.59 -39.65
N SER A 241 -2.03 -17.73 -39.13
CA SER A 241 -2.91 -17.79 -37.94
C SER A 241 -2.31 -17.10 -36.72
N GLU A 242 -0.99 -17.19 -36.53
CA GLU A 242 -0.26 -16.51 -35.45
C GLU A 242 -0.32 -14.99 -35.61
N MET A 243 -0.14 -14.48 -36.83
CA MET A 243 -0.17 -13.03 -37.10
C MET A 243 -1.58 -12.44 -36.93
N GLN A 244 -2.63 -13.21 -37.25
CA GLN A 244 -4.02 -12.88 -36.94
C GLN A 244 -4.29 -12.82 -35.43
N TYR A 245 -3.76 -13.78 -34.67
CA TYR A 245 -3.90 -13.80 -33.22
C TYR A 245 -3.21 -12.59 -32.58
N VAL A 246 -1.98 -12.29 -32.97
CA VAL A 246 -1.24 -11.12 -32.45
C VAL A 246 -1.96 -9.81 -32.81
N LYS A 247 -2.50 -9.67 -34.02
CA LYS A 247 -3.33 -8.51 -34.40
C LYS A 247 -4.55 -8.36 -33.50
N THR A 248 -5.25 -9.47 -33.21
CA THR A 248 -6.42 -9.45 -32.33
C THR A 248 -6.05 -9.02 -30.91
N CYS A 249 -4.95 -9.54 -30.37
CA CYS A 249 -4.40 -9.12 -29.08
C CYS A 249 -4.06 -7.63 -29.07
N LEU A 250 -3.39 -7.13 -30.11
CA LEU A 250 -2.96 -5.73 -30.16
C LEU A 250 -4.16 -4.77 -30.30
N LEU A 251 -5.20 -5.16 -31.04
CA LEU A 251 -6.48 -4.44 -31.07
C LEU A 251 -7.16 -4.39 -29.69
N GLN A 252 -7.08 -5.47 -28.90
CA GLN A 252 -7.58 -5.44 -27.51
C GLN A 252 -6.80 -4.45 -26.64
N VAL A 253 -5.48 -4.31 -26.84
CA VAL A 253 -4.66 -3.32 -26.13
C VAL A 253 -5.07 -1.89 -26.52
N VAL A 254 -5.20 -1.61 -27.82
CA VAL A 254 -5.65 -0.30 -28.33
C VAL A 254 -7.05 0.05 -27.82
N ALA A 255 -7.99 -0.89 -27.86
CA ALA A 255 -9.33 -0.70 -27.31
C ALA A 255 -9.32 -0.43 -25.79
N ALA A 256 -8.41 -1.08 -25.05
CA ALA A 256 -8.23 -0.81 -23.62
C ALA A 256 -7.69 0.60 -23.36
N ILE A 257 -6.75 1.08 -24.19
CA ILE A 257 -6.24 2.46 -24.16
C ILE A 257 -7.38 3.45 -24.40
N GLU A 258 -8.17 3.26 -25.46
CA GLU A 258 -9.29 4.14 -25.81
C GLU A 258 -10.35 4.21 -24.71
N LYS A 259 -10.74 3.07 -24.12
CA LYS A 259 -11.68 3.02 -23.00
C LYS A 259 -11.18 3.76 -21.77
N SER A 260 -9.86 3.78 -21.58
CA SER A 260 -9.20 4.39 -20.40
C SER A 260 -8.80 5.85 -20.60
N LYS A 261 -9.04 6.44 -21.77
CA LYS A 261 -8.54 7.77 -22.14
C LYS A 261 -8.92 8.80 -21.06
N PRO A 262 -7.94 9.46 -20.41
CA PRO A 262 -8.23 10.36 -19.31
C PRO A 262 -9.06 11.55 -19.79
N ALA A 263 -10.16 11.85 -19.09
CA ALA A 263 -11.08 12.95 -19.43
C ALA A 263 -10.38 14.33 -19.48
N PHE A 264 -9.26 14.48 -18.76
CA PHE A 264 -8.49 15.72 -18.68
C PHE A 264 -7.79 16.11 -20.00
N ARG A 265 -7.62 15.18 -20.97
CA ARG A 265 -6.99 15.47 -22.29
C ARG A 265 -7.75 16.52 -23.12
N ARG A 266 -8.99 16.86 -22.75
CA ARG A 266 -9.78 17.92 -23.41
C ARG A 266 -9.44 19.34 -22.93
N LEU A 267 -8.82 19.51 -21.76
CA LEU A 267 -8.56 20.85 -21.20
C LEU A 267 -7.27 21.47 -21.73
N ASP A 268 -6.23 20.66 -21.99
CA ASP A 268 -4.95 21.18 -22.48
C ASP A 268 -5.01 21.55 -23.98
N THR A 269 -5.73 20.78 -24.80
CA THR A 269 -5.91 21.09 -26.24
C THR A 269 -6.75 22.35 -26.49
N SER A 270 -7.56 22.77 -25.52
CA SER A 270 -8.35 24.01 -25.59
C SER A 270 -7.52 25.27 -25.33
N ASN A 271 -6.38 25.17 -24.63
CA ASN A 271 -5.58 26.33 -24.27
C ASN A 271 -4.39 26.57 -25.23
N ASP A 272 -3.90 25.53 -25.90
CA ASP A 272 -2.81 25.67 -26.87
C ASP A 272 -3.24 26.30 -28.20
N THR A 273 -4.54 26.37 -28.50
CA THR A 273 -5.06 27.04 -29.70
C THR A 273 -5.27 28.55 -29.52
N LYS A 274 -5.05 29.11 -28.33
CA LYS A 274 -5.26 30.55 -28.06
C LYS A 274 -4.07 31.32 -27.49
N ARG A 275 -2.94 30.68 -27.18
CA ARG A 275 -1.71 31.41 -26.79
C ARG A 275 -0.72 31.45 -27.95
N GLY A 276 -0.97 32.39 -28.86
CA GLY A 276 -0.12 32.63 -30.01
C GLY A 276 1.33 32.93 -29.63
N SER A 277 2.23 32.41 -30.45
CA SER A 277 3.49 33.04 -30.84
C SER A 277 4.39 33.54 -29.70
N LYS A 278 5.21 32.64 -29.17
CA LYS A 278 6.65 32.87 -28.91
C LYS A 278 7.32 31.53 -28.66
N SER A 279 7.91 30.98 -29.72
CA SER A 279 8.84 29.86 -29.64
C SER A 279 10.05 30.29 -28.81
N VAL A 280 10.10 29.89 -27.55
CA VAL A 280 11.36 29.84 -26.82
C VAL A 280 11.89 28.42 -27.02
N SER A 281 12.78 28.31 -27.99
CA SER A 281 13.67 27.17 -28.15
C SER A 281 14.50 27.03 -26.88
N PHE A 282 14.21 26.02 -26.06
CA PHE A 282 15.13 25.62 -25.00
C PHE A 282 15.92 24.41 -25.48
N SER A 283 17.24 24.59 -25.47
CA SER A 283 18.24 23.71 -26.05
C SER A 283 18.07 22.26 -25.62
N ASP A 284 17.94 21.46 -26.66
CA ASP A 284 18.25 20.06 -26.76
C ASP A 284 19.71 19.80 -26.34
N SER A 285 19.93 19.45 -25.07
CA SER A 285 21.18 18.81 -24.65
C SER A 285 20.99 18.06 -23.33
N LYS A 286 21.19 16.73 -23.37
CA LYS A 286 21.17 15.74 -22.29
C LYS A 286 19.81 15.08 -21.98
N MET A 287 19.35 14.22 -22.88
CA MET A 287 18.98 12.84 -22.49
C MET A 287 19.16 11.88 -23.67
N LYS A 288 20.34 11.94 -24.30
CA LYS A 288 20.78 10.93 -25.26
C LYS A 288 21.55 9.84 -24.50
N ARG A 289 20.84 9.04 -23.71
CA ARG A 289 21.36 7.79 -23.14
C ARG A 289 20.29 6.72 -23.21
N GLY A 290 20.37 5.89 -24.26
CA GLY A 290 19.75 4.56 -24.27
C GLY A 290 18.97 4.15 -25.51
N VAL A 291 18.47 5.07 -26.34
CA VAL A 291 17.41 4.72 -27.33
C VAL A 291 17.81 4.90 -28.80
N SER A 292 19.08 5.19 -29.11
CA SER A 292 19.51 5.40 -30.51
C SER A 292 19.92 4.12 -31.27
N ASN A 293 19.56 2.93 -30.81
CA ASN A 293 19.79 1.67 -31.55
C ASN A 293 18.52 0.99 -32.11
N ILE A 294 17.32 1.57 -31.91
CA ILE A 294 16.07 1.00 -32.44
C ILE A 294 15.68 1.63 -33.80
N GLY A 295 16.35 2.70 -34.23
CA GLY A 295 16.06 3.39 -35.50
C GLY A 295 16.56 2.69 -36.78
N ARG A 296 17.12 1.48 -36.70
CA ARG A 296 17.62 0.75 -37.90
C ARG A 296 17.27 -0.74 -37.95
N ALA A 297 16.53 -1.24 -36.98
CA ALA A 297 16.07 -2.62 -36.95
C ALA A 297 14.56 -2.65 -36.67
N SER A 298 13.74 -2.79 -37.71
CA SER A 298 12.64 -3.77 -37.74
C SER A 298 11.63 -3.43 -38.85
N ARG A 299 11.84 -4.00 -40.05
CA ARG A 299 10.72 -4.37 -40.95
C ARG A 299 10.07 -5.69 -40.51
N LYS A 300 10.20 -6.05 -39.24
CA LYS A 300 9.76 -7.33 -38.71
C LYS A 300 8.44 -7.12 -37.98
N ALA A 301 7.44 -7.93 -38.33
CA ALA A 301 6.16 -7.98 -37.63
C ALA A 301 6.40 -8.15 -36.12
N PRO A 302 5.64 -7.44 -35.25
CA PRO A 302 5.81 -7.55 -33.81
C PRO A 302 5.47 -8.96 -33.35
N THR A 303 6.24 -9.46 -32.38
CA THR A 303 6.05 -10.83 -31.87
C THR A 303 4.94 -10.88 -30.82
N LEU A 304 4.41 -12.08 -30.55
CA LEU A 304 3.44 -12.29 -29.47
C LEU A 304 4.02 -11.87 -28.10
N THR A 305 5.29 -12.20 -27.85
CA THR A 305 5.99 -11.82 -26.60
C THR A 305 6.13 -10.31 -26.43
N GLU A 306 6.44 -9.59 -27.53
CA GLU A 306 6.49 -8.13 -27.53
C GLU A 306 5.11 -7.54 -27.21
N THR A 307 4.04 -8.10 -27.79
CA THR A 307 2.66 -7.63 -27.57
C THR A 307 2.19 -7.87 -26.13
N ILE A 308 2.58 -9.00 -25.52
CA ILE A 308 2.29 -9.32 -24.11
C ILE A 308 3.02 -8.35 -23.17
N GLU A 309 4.30 -8.07 -23.42
CA GLU A 309 5.07 -7.11 -22.62
C GLU A 309 4.48 -5.69 -22.76
N LEU A 310 4.04 -5.33 -23.97
CA LEU A 310 3.41 -4.05 -24.21
C LEU A 310 2.10 -3.90 -23.44
N HIS A 311 1.25 -4.94 -23.44
CA HIS A 311 0.03 -4.96 -22.63
C HIS A 311 0.33 -4.87 -21.13
N ARG A 312 1.41 -5.53 -20.67
CA ARG A 312 1.92 -5.45 -19.29
C ARG A 312 2.23 -4.01 -18.91
N ARG A 313 3.04 -3.33 -19.71
CA ARG A 313 3.46 -1.94 -19.50
C ARG A 313 2.28 -0.97 -19.54
N VAL A 314 1.38 -1.13 -20.51
CA VAL A 314 0.16 -0.31 -20.60
C VAL A 314 -0.65 -0.42 -19.31
N ARG A 315 -0.85 -1.64 -18.79
CA ARG A 315 -1.61 -1.84 -17.55
C ARG A 315 -0.94 -1.19 -16.34
N ILE A 316 0.38 -1.31 -16.21
CA ILE A 316 1.14 -0.73 -15.09
C ILE A 316 1.09 0.79 -15.16
N ALA A 317 1.43 1.39 -16.30
CA ALA A 317 1.40 2.84 -16.51
C ALA A 317 -0.02 3.42 -16.29
N GLN A 318 -1.06 2.71 -16.75
CA GLN A 318 -2.45 3.11 -16.47
C GLN A 318 -2.81 3.08 -14.99
N LEU A 319 -2.26 2.16 -14.21
CA LEU A 319 -2.53 2.07 -12.77
C LEU A 319 -1.81 3.18 -12.01
N GLU A 320 -0.54 3.43 -12.32
CA GLU A 320 0.24 4.51 -11.69
C GLU A 320 -0.34 5.89 -12.02
N LEU A 321 -0.74 6.12 -13.28
CA LEU A 321 -1.40 7.37 -13.67
C LEU A 321 -2.70 7.61 -12.88
N ARG A 322 -3.52 6.57 -12.70
CA ARG A 322 -4.76 6.67 -11.91
C ARG A 322 -4.48 6.94 -10.45
N ARG A 323 -3.50 6.25 -9.87
CA ARG A 323 -3.08 6.47 -8.49
C ARG A 323 -2.66 7.92 -8.26
N CYS A 324 -1.84 8.48 -9.16
CA CYS A 324 -1.39 9.86 -9.08
C CYS A 324 -2.55 10.86 -9.30
N ASP A 325 -3.43 10.61 -10.27
CA ASP A 325 -4.60 11.46 -10.51
C ASP A 325 -5.56 11.46 -9.31
N GLN A 326 -5.78 10.31 -8.67
CA GLN A 326 -6.62 10.22 -7.47
C GLN A 326 -6.00 10.97 -6.28
N ALA A 327 -4.71 10.73 -6.01
CA ALA A 327 -4.00 11.41 -4.94
C ALA A 327 -4.05 12.93 -5.13
N PHE A 328 -3.84 13.40 -6.37
CA PHE A 328 -3.91 14.83 -6.69
C PHE A 328 -5.31 15.41 -6.51
N LEU A 329 -6.35 14.66 -6.88
CA LEU A 329 -7.74 15.06 -6.69
C LEU A 329 -8.11 15.15 -5.20
N GLU A 330 -7.69 14.19 -4.38
CA GLU A 330 -7.87 14.25 -2.93
C GLU A 330 -7.14 15.45 -2.32
N LEU A 331 -5.93 15.77 -2.79
CA LEU A 331 -5.20 16.96 -2.38
C LEU A 331 -5.97 18.24 -2.72
N CYS A 332 -6.46 18.37 -3.96
CA CYS A 332 -7.25 19.52 -4.40
C CYS A 332 -8.52 19.71 -3.56
N ILE A 333 -9.27 18.63 -3.30
CA ILE A 333 -10.46 18.68 -2.44
C ILE A 333 -10.10 19.17 -1.04
N ASN A 334 -8.99 18.69 -0.47
CA ASN A 334 -8.56 19.11 0.86
C ASN A 334 -8.13 20.58 0.89
N VAL A 335 -7.45 21.07 -0.15
CA VAL A 335 -7.06 22.49 -0.28
C VAL A 335 -8.30 23.37 -0.40
N ASP A 336 -9.25 23.01 -1.26
CA ASP A 336 -10.50 23.77 -1.48
C ASP A 336 -11.31 23.90 -0.19
N ILE A 337 -11.50 22.78 0.53
CA ILE A 337 -12.19 22.77 1.83
C ILE A 337 -11.48 23.65 2.88
N LEU A 338 -10.15 23.73 2.85
CA LEU A 338 -9.38 24.55 3.80
C LEU A 338 -9.40 26.04 3.41
N GLN A 339 -9.36 26.34 2.11
CA GLN A 339 -9.46 27.70 1.58
C GLN A 339 -10.85 28.29 1.82
N ASP A 340 -11.92 27.54 1.58
CA ASP A 340 -13.29 27.97 1.90
C ASP A 340 -13.44 28.29 3.39
N ARG A 341 -12.82 27.48 4.25
CA ARG A 341 -12.81 27.68 5.70
C ARG A 341 -12.03 28.90 6.15
N SER A 342 -10.94 29.24 5.46
CA SER A 342 -10.15 30.45 5.77
C SER A 342 -10.87 31.70 5.25
N ALA A 343 -11.49 31.62 4.08
CA ALA A 343 -12.30 32.70 3.50
C ALA A 343 -13.54 33.02 4.37
N GLN A 344 -14.27 32.01 4.85
CA GLN A 344 -15.42 32.21 5.75
C GLN A 344 -15.04 32.88 7.08
N ARG A 345 -13.83 32.61 7.61
CA ARG A 345 -13.30 33.26 8.81
C ARG A 345 -12.83 34.70 8.57
N ALA A 346 -12.50 35.06 7.32
CA ALA A 346 -12.05 36.39 6.96
C ALA A 346 -13.19 37.38 6.68
N LEU A 347 -14.44 36.91 6.60
CA LEU A 347 -15.60 37.79 6.40
C LEU A 347 -15.95 38.54 7.69
N PRO A 348 -16.05 39.88 7.69
CA PRO A 348 -16.50 40.65 8.84
C PRO A 348 -17.95 40.29 9.18
N ALA A 349 -18.32 40.38 10.46
CA ALA A 349 -19.61 39.94 11.03
C ALA A 349 -20.89 40.59 10.42
N GLY A 350 -20.76 41.43 9.40
CA GLY A 350 -21.85 42.08 8.66
C GLY A 350 -21.72 42.06 7.13
N SER A 351 -20.90 41.17 6.55
CA SER A 351 -20.71 41.10 5.08
C SER A 351 -21.92 40.50 4.34
N LEU A 352 -22.48 41.25 3.38
CA LEU A 352 -23.67 40.94 2.55
C LEU A 352 -23.40 40.07 1.28
N TYR A 353 -22.28 39.35 1.19
CA TYR A 353 -22.01 38.50 0.00
C TYR A 353 -22.99 37.32 -0.13
N PRO A 354 -23.33 36.91 -1.38
CA PRO A 354 -24.62 36.33 -1.72
C PRO A 354 -24.78 34.93 -1.15
N GLU A 355 -26.02 34.65 -0.75
CA GLU A 355 -26.43 33.38 -0.21
C GLU A 355 -25.98 32.22 -1.10
N THR A 356 -25.10 31.37 -0.56
CA THR A 356 -24.92 30.03 -1.09
C THR A 356 -26.28 29.32 -1.09
N SER A 357 -26.60 28.63 -2.20
CA SER A 357 -27.77 27.75 -2.32
C SER A 357 -27.98 26.97 -1.01
N ALA A 358 -29.23 26.84 -0.55
CA ALA A 358 -29.56 26.17 0.71
C ALA A 358 -28.92 24.77 0.83
N LEU A 359 -28.72 24.07 -0.29
CA LEU A 359 -27.99 22.80 -0.36
C LEU A 359 -26.51 22.94 -0.03
N ASN A 360 -25.82 23.95 -0.56
CA ASN A 360 -24.42 24.23 -0.21
C ASN A 360 -24.29 24.68 1.23
N ARG A 361 -25.28 25.41 1.77
CA ARG A 361 -25.31 25.79 3.19
C ARG A 361 -25.45 24.56 4.08
N LEU A 362 -26.36 23.65 3.78
CA LEU A 362 -26.51 22.39 4.50
C LEU A 362 -25.28 21.49 4.39
N HIS A 363 -24.68 21.42 3.20
CA HIS A 363 -23.44 20.67 2.97
C HIS A 363 -22.28 21.24 3.80
N ASN A 364 -22.12 22.56 3.82
CA ASN A 364 -21.11 23.25 4.62
C ASN A 364 -21.35 23.09 6.13
N ILE A 365 -22.61 23.15 6.58
CA ILE A 365 -22.96 22.89 7.98
C ILE A 365 -22.63 21.45 8.36
N PHE A 366 -22.93 20.47 7.51
CA PHE A 366 -22.61 19.07 7.75
C PHE A 366 -21.10 18.82 7.80
N LEU A 367 -20.35 19.40 6.86
CA LEU A 367 -18.88 19.33 6.85
C LEU A 367 -18.28 19.99 8.09
N ASN A 368 -18.82 21.15 8.50
CA ASN A 368 -18.37 21.87 9.69
C ASN A 368 -18.71 21.09 10.97
N MET A 369 -19.91 20.50 11.07
CA MET A 369 -20.29 19.62 12.17
C MET A 369 -19.39 18.39 12.25
N ARG A 370 -19.14 17.70 11.13
CA ARG A 370 -18.25 16.54 11.09
C ARG A 370 -16.82 16.92 11.49
N HIS A 371 -16.35 18.09 11.08
CA HIS A 371 -15.03 18.59 11.43
C HIS A 371 -14.94 19.00 12.90
N GLN A 372 -15.94 19.70 13.43
CA GLN A 372 -16.10 20.00 14.85
C GLN A 372 -16.10 18.70 15.65
N LEU A 373 -16.93 17.73 15.29
CA LEU A 373 -16.97 16.43 15.96
C LEU A 373 -15.61 15.73 15.92
N ARG A 374 -14.93 15.74 14.77
CA ARG A 374 -13.58 15.20 14.63
C ARG A 374 -12.59 15.95 15.51
N GLN A 375 -12.62 17.28 15.52
CA GLN A 375 -11.82 18.12 16.39
C GLN A 375 -12.12 17.85 17.88
N TRP A 376 -13.38 17.71 18.27
CA TRP A 376 -13.77 17.45 19.66
C TRP A 376 -13.34 16.05 20.11
N VAL A 377 -13.35 15.05 19.22
CA VAL A 377 -12.91 13.68 19.51
C VAL A 377 -11.38 13.55 19.46
N THR A 378 -10.72 14.18 18.49
CA THR A 378 -9.27 14.03 18.31
C THR A 378 -8.45 14.85 19.31
N SER A 379 -9.03 15.86 19.97
CA SER A 379 -8.33 16.66 21.00
C SER A 379 -8.01 15.85 22.24
N PRO A 380 -9.00 15.24 22.93
CA PRO A 380 -8.73 14.43 24.10
C PRO A 380 -7.90 13.22 23.72
N VAL A 381 -8.11 12.61 22.55
CA VAL A 381 -7.29 11.46 22.10
C VAL A 381 -5.84 11.86 21.87
N ALA A 382 -5.56 12.98 21.19
CA ALA A 382 -4.19 13.43 20.97
C ALA A 382 -3.50 13.84 22.27
N ILE A 383 -4.21 14.51 23.19
CA ILE A 383 -3.68 14.89 24.51
C ILE A 383 -3.41 13.64 25.36
N VAL A 384 -4.35 12.70 25.41
CA VAL A 384 -4.18 11.43 26.14
C VAL A 384 -3.03 10.63 25.54
N CYS A 385 -2.95 10.51 24.22
CA CYS A 385 -1.81 9.86 23.56
C CYS A 385 -0.49 10.58 23.90
N ALA A 386 -0.42 11.91 23.82
CA ALA A 386 0.79 12.66 24.16
C ALA A 386 1.20 12.49 25.64
N VAL A 387 0.24 12.48 26.56
CA VAL A 387 0.48 12.29 27.99
C VAL A 387 0.93 10.86 28.29
N VAL A 388 0.25 9.86 27.72
CA VAL A 388 0.60 8.44 27.88
C VAL A 388 1.98 8.16 27.30
N THR A 389 2.30 8.72 26.14
CA THR A 389 3.60 8.54 25.48
C THR A 389 4.71 9.25 26.23
N GLY A 390 4.48 10.48 26.70
CA GLY A 390 5.39 11.16 27.60
C GLY A 390 5.63 10.39 28.90
N PHE A 391 4.59 9.80 29.49
CA PHE A 391 4.70 8.97 30.69
C PHE A 391 5.51 7.69 30.45
N TYR A 392 5.23 6.95 29.38
CA TYR A 392 6.00 5.74 29.04
C TYR A 392 7.45 6.06 28.74
N LEU A 393 7.73 7.16 28.02
CA LEU A 393 9.11 7.61 27.78
C LEU A 393 9.82 8.00 29.07
N PHE A 394 9.13 8.70 29.99
CA PHE A 394 9.69 9.07 31.30
C PHE A 394 9.98 7.85 32.17
N VAL A 395 9.06 6.89 32.25
CA VAL A 395 9.23 5.65 33.01
C VAL A 395 10.34 4.79 32.40
N TRP A 396 10.38 4.66 31.08
CA TRP A 396 11.43 3.94 30.37
C TRP A 396 12.81 4.57 30.60
N PHE A 397 12.90 5.90 30.43
CA PHE A 397 14.13 6.66 30.64
C PHE A 397 14.62 6.58 32.10
N GLY A 398 13.70 6.66 33.06
CA GLY A 398 13.97 6.45 34.48
C GLY A 398 14.46 5.03 34.78
N ALA A 399 13.84 4.00 34.18
CA ALA A 399 14.26 2.62 34.34
C ALA A 399 15.65 2.34 33.73
N SER A 400 15.97 2.93 32.58
CA SER A 400 17.32 2.83 31.98
C SER A 400 18.39 3.52 32.81
N LEU A 401 18.11 4.69 33.38
CA LEU A 401 19.02 5.40 34.30
C LEU A 401 19.24 4.63 35.61
N GLN A 402 18.24 3.88 36.07
CA GLN A 402 18.35 3.03 37.25
C GLN A 402 19.29 1.84 37.02
N TRP A 403 19.36 1.31 35.79
CA TRP A 403 20.25 0.19 35.44
C TRP A 403 21.73 0.60 35.46
N ASP A 404 22.08 1.77 34.93
CA ASP A 404 23.47 2.30 35.00
C ASP A 404 23.93 2.61 36.45
N GLY A 405 23.00 2.81 37.38
CA GLY A 405 23.28 3.06 38.80
C GLY A 405 23.51 1.79 39.65
N VAL A 406 23.28 0.60 39.11
CA VAL A 406 23.40 -0.67 39.86
C VAL A 406 24.75 -1.36 39.63
N ASP A 407 25.40 -1.16 38.48
CA ASP A 407 26.65 -1.85 38.16
C ASP A 407 27.90 -1.26 38.85
N HIS A 408 27.85 -0.02 39.35
CA HIS A 408 28.99 0.57 40.05
C HIS A 408 29.14 0.16 41.53
N ARG A 409 28.18 -0.58 42.12
CA ARG A 409 28.23 -0.98 43.54
C ARG A 409 28.78 -2.38 43.81
N TYR A 410 29.01 -3.21 42.80
CA TYR A 410 29.55 -4.56 42.98
C TYR A 410 31.05 -4.72 42.68
N LEU A 411 31.72 -3.66 42.21
CA LEU A 411 33.16 -3.69 41.87
C LEU A 411 34.11 -3.28 43.02
N TYR A 412 33.62 -3.00 44.24
CA TYR A 412 34.44 -2.60 45.39
C TYR A 412 34.31 -3.52 46.63
N SER A 413 33.89 -4.79 46.47
CA SER A 413 33.91 -5.76 47.58
C SER A 413 34.67 -7.06 47.29
N ALA A 414 35.57 -7.04 46.31
CA ALA A 414 36.55 -8.10 46.08
C ALA A 414 37.96 -7.51 46.10
N SER A 415 38.40 -7.14 47.30
CA SER A 415 39.81 -6.91 47.65
C SER A 415 40.06 -7.46 49.04
#